data_AF-A0A6B3HU18-F1
#
_entry.id   AF-A0A6B3HU18-F1
#
_cell.length_a   1.000
_cell.length_b   1.000
_cell.length_c   1.000
_cell.angle_alpha   90.00
_cell.angle_beta   90.00
_cell.angle_gamma   90.00
#
_symmetry.space_group_name_H-M   'P 1'
#
loop_
_entity.id
_entity.type
_entity.pdbx_description
1 polymer ?
#
loop_
_entity_poly.entity_id
_entity_poly.type
_entity_poly.pdbx_seq_one_letter_code
_entity_poly.pdbx_strand_id
1 'polypeptide(L)'
;QPPAGRAAARKAAEPDRGRTGSKGPLVAAVVVGCAVLGLGAGALLSGGGEEEKKPGGQENVSASAPAEEEPSPSPSVDPAREQAVELDKLLSDSNNSRAAVIRSVANIQKCESLDQAAEDLRDAAKQRNDLVRRLGEIEVDKLPEHQRLTSALTKAWKASAEADNRYATWADQTKGKRGCRDGQARSTGQHAAGNRASGEATKAKNEAAPLWNSIAGEYGLTEHTPTQL
;
A
#
# COMPACT_ATOMS: atom_id res chain seq x y z
N GLN A 1 -45.18 58.25 -37.84
CA GLN A 1 -44.20 58.26 -38.96
C GLN A 1 -43.95 59.72 -39.35
N PRO A 2 -42.75 60.12 -39.84
CA PRO A 2 -41.47 59.42 -40.09
C PRO A 2 -40.24 60.23 -39.53
N PRO A 3 -38.97 60.09 -40.01
CA PRO A 3 -38.15 58.91 -40.41
C PRO A 3 -36.83 58.80 -39.56
N ALA A 4 -36.33 57.60 -39.22
CA ALA A 4 -35.32 56.76 -39.92
C ALA A 4 -33.83 57.20 -39.91
N GLY A 5 -33.01 56.50 -39.10
CA GLY A 5 -31.78 55.79 -39.50
C GLY A 5 -30.45 56.53 -39.68
N ARG A 6 -29.42 56.13 -38.91
CA ARG A 6 -28.09 55.69 -39.43
C ARG A 6 -27.19 55.14 -38.32
N ALA A 7 -26.50 54.04 -38.64
CA ALA A 7 -25.53 53.32 -37.82
C ALA A 7 -24.13 53.94 -37.90
N ALA A 8 -23.33 53.81 -36.83
CA ALA A 8 -21.91 53.42 -36.87
C ALA A 8 -21.35 53.24 -35.45
N ALA A 9 -20.84 52.05 -35.17
CA ALA A 9 -20.09 51.70 -33.97
C ALA A 9 -18.71 52.37 -33.93
N ARG A 10 -18.21 52.75 -32.74
CA ARG A 10 -16.84 52.46 -32.22
C ARG A 10 -16.76 52.60 -30.68
N LYS A 11 -16.34 51.51 -30.05
CA LYS A 11 -15.58 51.31 -28.79
C LYS A 11 -15.51 52.45 -27.75
N ALA A 12 -15.93 52.17 -26.51
CA ALA A 12 -15.04 51.91 -25.35
C ALA A 12 -15.85 52.02 -24.03
N ALA A 13 -15.90 50.92 -23.26
CA ALA A 13 -16.28 50.92 -21.84
C ALA A 13 -15.67 49.67 -21.19
N GLU A 14 -14.58 49.89 -20.43
CA GLU A 14 -14.19 49.39 -19.09
C GLU A 14 -14.60 47.97 -18.59
N PRO A 15 -14.05 47.46 -17.46
CA PRO A 15 -12.76 47.70 -16.79
C PRO A 15 -11.95 46.41 -16.60
N ASP A 16 -10.68 46.60 -16.23
CA ASP A 16 -9.76 45.58 -15.74
C ASP A 16 -10.30 44.94 -14.45
N ARG A 17 -10.63 43.64 -14.49
CA ARG A 17 -10.90 42.82 -13.30
C ARG A 17 -9.79 41.79 -13.19
N GLY A 18 -8.90 42.07 -12.25
CA GLY A 18 -7.80 41.20 -11.89
C GLY A 18 -8.25 39.77 -11.58
N ARG A 19 -7.41 38.82 -11.97
CA ARG A 19 -7.33 37.53 -11.32
C ARG A 19 -5.87 37.16 -11.12
N THR A 20 -5.41 37.42 -9.91
CA THR A 20 -4.21 36.84 -9.34
C THR A 20 -4.38 35.32 -9.33
N GLY A 21 -3.52 34.63 -10.07
CA GLY A 21 -3.48 33.17 -10.14
C GLY A 21 -2.05 32.73 -9.90
N SER A 22 -1.76 32.41 -8.64
CA SER A 22 -0.49 31.85 -8.16
C SER A 22 -0.05 30.67 -9.03
N LYS A 23 1.14 30.78 -9.62
CA LYS A 23 1.83 29.66 -10.29
C LYS A 23 2.56 28.87 -9.21
N GLY A 24 1.91 27.87 -8.64
CA GLY A 24 2.58 26.84 -7.85
C GLY A 24 3.31 25.85 -8.77
N PRO A 25 4.52 25.38 -8.41
CA PRO A 25 5.23 24.40 -9.23
C PRO A 25 4.57 23.02 -9.08
N LEU A 26 4.15 22.45 -10.21
CA LEU A 26 3.75 21.04 -10.32
C LEU A 26 5.01 20.18 -10.23
N VAL A 27 5.28 19.62 -9.05
CA VAL A 27 6.31 18.61 -8.87
C VAL A 27 5.69 17.26 -9.24
N ALA A 28 5.90 16.83 -10.49
CA ALA A 28 5.70 15.46 -10.91
C ALA A 28 6.88 14.61 -10.42
N ALA A 29 6.75 13.99 -9.24
CA ALA A 29 7.73 13.04 -8.73
C ALA A 29 7.23 11.61 -9.01
N VAL A 30 7.72 11.02 -10.11
CA VAL A 30 7.65 9.57 -10.34
C VAL A 30 8.91 8.97 -9.73
N VAL A 31 8.77 8.36 -8.56
CA VAL A 31 9.87 7.65 -7.92
C VAL A 31 10.04 6.30 -8.60
N VAL A 32 11.08 6.21 -9.43
CA VAL A 32 11.63 4.94 -9.92
C VAL A 32 12.66 4.47 -8.90
N GLY A 33 12.44 3.30 -8.31
CA GLY A 33 13.40 2.66 -7.42
C GLY A 33 13.23 1.15 -7.47
N CYS A 34 14.04 0.48 -8.29
CA CYS A 34 14.29 -0.95 -8.17
C CYS A 34 15.40 -1.15 -7.14
N ALA A 35 15.05 -1.57 -5.94
CA ALA A 35 16.00 -2.16 -5.01
C ALA A 35 15.93 -3.68 -5.18
N VAL A 36 17.01 -4.27 -5.71
CA VAL A 36 17.22 -5.72 -5.70
C VAL A 36 17.83 -6.06 -4.34
N LEU A 37 17.07 -6.72 -3.48
CA LEU A 37 17.59 -7.26 -2.22
C LEU A 37 17.87 -8.74 -2.38
N GLY A 38 19.15 -9.10 -2.33
CA GLY A 38 19.65 -10.47 -2.28
C GLY A 38 19.55 -11.02 -0.86
N LEU A 39 19.04 -12.25 -0.76
CA LEU A 39 19.04 -13.08 0.45
C LEU A 39 20.39 -13.82 0.59
N GLY A 40 20.91 -13.92 1.81
CA GLY A 40 22.14 -14.68 2.08
C GLY A 40 22.44 -14.93 3.56
N ALA A 41 21.76 -15.95 4.11
CA ALA A 41 22.12 -16.89 5.19
C ALA A 41 23.06 -16.45 6.35
N GLY A 42 22.51 -16.45 7.57
CA GLY A 42 23.28 -16.53 8.82
C GLY A 42 23.72 -17.96 9.12
N ALA A 43 25.03 -18.17 9.29
CA ALA A 43 25.60 -19.41 9.77
C ALA A 43 25.75 -19.36 11.30
N LEU A 44 25.07 -20.29 11.99
CA LEU A 44 25.28 -20.62 13.39
C LEU A 44 26.59 -21.39 13.52
N LEU A 45 27.46 -20.98 14.45
CA LEU A 45 28.55 -21.81 14.94
C LEU A 45 28.29 -22.18 16.41
N SER A 46 28.03 -23.47 16.58
CA SER A 46 27.93 -24.23 17.82
C SER A 46 29.28 -24.89 18.11
N GLY A 47 29.59 -25.10 19.40
CA GLY A 47 30.69 -25.93 19.92
C GLY A 47 31.46 -25.23 21.04
N GLY A 48 31.71 -25.79 22.23
CA GLY A 48 31.56 -27.15 22.77
C GLY A 48 32.82 -27.52 23.60
N GLY A 49 32.64 -28.06 24.82
CA GLY A 49 33.64 -28.76 25.67
C GLY A 49 34.62 -27.86 26.46
N GLU A 50 35.16 -28.14 27.66
CA GLU A 50 35.27 -29.32 28.55
C GLU A 50 35.73 -28.81 29.96
N GLU A 51 35.14 -29.25 31.08
CA GLU A 51 35.63 -30.21 32.11
C GLU A 51 36.88 -29.83 32.96
N GLU A 52 36.76 -29.82 34.31
CA GLU A 52 37.35 -30.82 35.24
C GLU A 52 37.30 -30.47 36.78
N LYS A 53 36.73 -31.42 37.54
CA LYS A 53 37.12 -32.07 38.83
C LYS A 53 37.31 -31.36 40.21
N LYS A 54 36.37 -31.70 41.13
CA LYS A 54 36.47 -32.38 42.48
C LYS A 54 37.25 -31.74 43.67
N PRO A 55 37.13 -32.24 44.92
CA PRO A 55 35.93 -32.46 45.79
C PRO A 55 36.15 -31.97 47.26
N GLY A 56 35.12 -31.95 48.11
CA GLY A 56 35.31 -32.08 49.58
C GLY A 56 34.33 -31.35 50.48
N GLY A 57 33.95 -32.02 51.58
CA GLY A 57 33.52 -31.38 52.83
C GLY A 57 32.02 -31.45 53.15
N GLN A 58 31.60 -32.48 53.90
CA GLN A 58 30.44 -32.39 54.78
C GLN A 58 30.79 -31.49 55.96
N GLU A 59 30.03 -30.42 56.21
CA GLU A 59 29.71 -29.94 57.57
C GLU A 59 28.33 -29.29 57.59
N ASN A 60 27.56 -29.62 58.62
CA ASN A 60 26.19 -29.15 58.87
C ASN A 60 26.18 -27.69 59.33
N VAL A 61 25.28 -26.87 58.77
CA VAL A 61 24.72 -25.67 59.43
C VAL A 61 23.25 -25.51 59.06
N SER A 62 22.39 -25.43 60.08
CA SER A 62 20.97 -25.10 59.99
C SER A 62 20.74 -23.71 59.40
N ALA A 63 19.83 -23.58 58.43
CA ALA A 63 18.96 -22.41 58.28
C ALA A 63 17.88 -22.63 57.21
N SER A 64 16.63 -22.39 57.63
CA SER A 64 15.41 -22.13 56.85
C SER A 64 14.94 -23.12 55.79
N ALA A 65 13.65 -23.47 55.90
CA ALA A 65 12.87 -24.16 54.88
C ALA A 65 13.11 -23.55 53.49
N PRO A 66 13.20 -24.38 52.42
CA PRO A 66 13.03 -23.87 51.07
C PRO A 66 11.63 -23.28 51.00
N ALA A 67 11.52 -21.97 50.80
CA ALA A 67 10.34 -21.44 50.15
C ALA A 67 10.24 -22.19 48.82
N GLU A 68 9.12 -22.88 48.60
CA GLU A 68 8.77 -23.38 47.27
C GLU A 68 8.85 -22.17 46.32
N GLU A 69 9.88 -22.14 45.48
CA GLU A 69 9.88 -21.29 44.30
C GLU A 69 8.69 -21.76 43.47
N GLU A 70 7.60 -20.99 43.55
CA GLU A 70 6.49 -21.08 42.61
C GLU A 70 7.08 -21.22 41.20
N PRO A 71 6.68 -22.22 40.42
CA PRO A 71 7.20 -22.39 39.08
C PRO A 71 6.95 -21.09 38.33
N SER A 72 8.04 -20.45 37.89
CA SER A 72 7.96 -19.26 37.05
C SER A 72 7.01 -19.56 35.89
N PRO A 73 5.99 -18.71 35.64
CA PRO A 73 5.05 -18.96 34.57
C PRO A 73 5.84 -19.15 33.28
N SER A 74 5.65 -20.30 32.63
CA SER A 74 6.17 -20.54 31.30
C SER A 74 5.76 -19.37 30.40
N PRO A 75 6.62 -18.91 29.46
CA PRO A 75 6.30 -17.76 28.64
C PRO A 75 4.96 -18.03 27.94
N SER A 76 3.94 -17.30 28.35
CA SER A 76 2.67 -17.28 27.65
C SER A 76 2.96 -16.81 26.24
N VAL A 77 2.60 -17.63 25.25
CA VAL A 77 2.64 -17.21 23.84
C VAL A 77 1.87 -15.89 23.76
N ASP A 78 2.54 -14.82 23.31
CA ASP A 78 1.90 -13.53 23.17
C ASP A 78 0.77 -13.64 22.13
N PRO A 79 -0.51 -13.51 22.52
CA PRO A 79 -1.63 -13.64 21.58
C PRO A 79 -1.59 -12.56 20.48
N ALA A 80 -0.97 -11.41 20.72
CA ALA A 80 -0.80 -10.38 19.70
C ALA A 80 0.17 -10.82 18.60
N ARG A 81 1.17 -11.66 18.92
CA ARG A 81 2.08 -12.23 17.91
C ARG A 81 1.34 -13.12 16.91
N GLU A 82 0.38 -13.92 17.36
CA GLU A 82 -0.41 -14.80 16.47
C GLU A 82 -1.24 -13.97 15.48
N GLN A 83 -1.89 -12.91 15.96
CA GLN A 83 -2.64 -11.98 15.13
C GLN A 83 -1.74 -11.23 14.13
N ALA A 84 -0.55 -10.80 14.57
CA ALA A 84 0.43 -10.12 13.71
C ALA A 84 0.92 -11.05 12.58
N VAL A 85 1.21 -12.32 12.89
CA VAL A 85 1.63 -13.32 11.89
C VAL A 85 0.55 -13.55 10.85
N GLU A 86 -0.73 -13.63 11.24
CA GLU A 86 -1.82 -13.81 10.28
C GLU A 86 -2.00 -12.57 9.39
N LEU A 87 -1.89 -11.37 9.97
CA LEU A 87 -1.90 -10.14 9.19
C LEU A 87 -0.71 -10.06 8.21
N ASP A 88 0.50 -10.47 8.61
CA ASP A 88 1.68 -10.46 7.73
C ASP A 88 1.49 -11.35 6.50
N LYS A 89 0.88 -12.53 6.67
CA LYS A 89 0.54 -13.41 5.53
C LYS A 89 -0.38 -12.70 4.55
N LEU A 90 -1.41 -12.01 5.05
CA LEU A 90 -2.31 -11.24 4.20
C LEU A 90 -1.60 -10.10 3.47
N LEU A 91 -0.71 -9.37 4.17
CA LEU A 91 0.04 -8.27 3.56
C LEU A 91 1.02 -8.77 2.49
N SER A 92 1.62 -9.93 2.71
CA SER A 92 2.49 -10.59 1.73
C SER A 92 1.76 -10.88 0.41
N ASP A 93 0.48 -11.25 0.48
CA ASP A 93 -0.36 -11.49 -0.71
C ASP A 93 -0.70 -10.22 -1.51
N SER A 94 -0.58 -9.02 -0.92
CA SER A 94 -0.98 -7.76 -1.57
C SER A 94 -0.18 -7.44 -2.84
N ASN A 95 1.03 -7.98 -2.97
CA ASN A 95 1.95 -7.69 -4.07
C ASN A 95 1.68 -8.45 -5.36
N ASN A 96 0.85 -9.50 -5.33
CA ASN A 96 0.68 -10.45 -6.43
C ASN A 96 0.25 -9.80 -7.76
N SER A 97 -0.49 -8.69 -7.69
CA SER A 97 -0.99 -7.98 -8.89
C SER A 97 -0.13 -6.81 -9.37
N ARG A 98 0.89 -6.38 -8.60
CA ARG A 98 1.58 -5.09 -8.85
C ARG A 98 2.22 -5.04 -10.24
N ALA A 99 2.95 -6.08 -10.60
CA ALA A 99 3.65 -6.13 -11.89
C ALA A 99 2.67 -6.11 -13.07
N ALA A 100 1.54 -6.81 -12.96
CA ALA A 100 0.49 -6.81 -13.98
C ALA A 100 -0.14 -5.41 -14.15
N VAL A 101 -0.55 -4.77 -13.06
CA VAL A 101 -1.13 -3.41 -13.10
C VAL A 101 -0.18 -2.40 -13.77
N ILE A 102 1.10 -2.40 -13.39
CA ILE A 102 2.10 -1.49 -13.97
C ILE A 102 2.23 -1.71 -15.48
N ARG A 103 2.37 -2.97 -15.92
CA ARG A 103 2.44 -3.31 -17.34
C ARG A 103 1.17 -2.91 -18.08
N SER A 104 0.00 -3.19 -17.51
CA SER A 104 -1.29 -2.89 -18.14
C SER A 104 -1.49 -1.40 -18.35
N VAL A 105 -1.20 -0.56 -17.36
CA VAL A 105 -1.29 0.91 -17.52
C VAL A 105 -0.30 1.41 -18.58
N ALA A 106 0.92 0.89 -18.63
CA ALA A 106 1.90 1.24 -19.66
C ALA A 106 1.46 0.80 -21.07
N ASN A 107 0.89 -0.40 -21.19
CA ASN A 107 0.34 -0.92 -22.44
C ASN A 107 -0.81 -0.05 -22.93
N ILE A 108 -1.73 0.36 -22.04
CA ILE A 108 -2.82 1.27 -22.40
C ILE A 108 -2.26 2.60 -22.92
N GLN A 109 -1.28 3.19 -22.23
CA GLN A 109 -0.65 4.44 -22.68
C GLN A 109 -0.12 4.35 -24.11
N LYS A 110 0.48 3.21 -24.48
CA LYS A 110 1.03 2.93 -25.81
C LYS A 110 0.04 2.34 -26.80
N CYS A 111 -1.23 2.20 -26.44
CA CYS A 111 -2.24 1.55 -27.26
C CYS A 111 -1.94 0.09 -27.62
N GLU A 112 -1.24 -0.62 -26.75
CA GLU A 112 -0.82 -2.01 -26.92
C GLU A 112 -1.64 -2.94 -26.02
N SER A 113 -1.88 -4.18 -26.47
CA SER A 113 -2.45 -5.27 -25.66
C SER A 113 -3.68 -4.88 -24.81
N LEU A 114 -4.56 -4.03 -25.36
CA LEU A 114 -5.61 -3.35 -24.59
C LEU A 114 -6.60 -4.31 -23.92
N ASP A 115 -6.95 -5.41 -24.59
CA ASP A 115 -7.86 -6.41 -24.03
C ASP A 115 -7.24 -7.11 -22.82
N GLN A 116 -5.98 -7.57 -22.94
CA GLN A 116 -5.25 -8.15 -21.82
C GLN A 116 -5.05 -7.15 -20.68
N ALA A 117 -4.71 -5.89 -21.01
CA ALA A 117 -4.54 -4.85 -20.01
C ALA A 117 -5.84 -4.64 -19.21
N ALA A 118 -6.99 -4.63 -19.88
CA ALA A 118 -8.29 -4.48 -19.25
C ALA A 118 -8.65 -5.70 -18.37
N GLU A 119 -8.33 -6.92 -18.79
CA GLU A 119 -8.53 -8.15 -18.02
C GLU A 119 -7.66 -8.17 -16.76
N ASP A 120 -6.34 -7.98 -16.91
CA ASP A 120 -5.36 -7.96 -15.82
C ASP A 120 -5.75 -6.94 -14.73
N LEU A 121 -6.22 -5.76 -15.13
CA LEU A 121 -6.65 -4.71 -14.21
C LEU A 121 -7.94 -5.09 -13.47
N ARG A 122 -8.91 -5.73 -14.13
CA ARG A 122 -10.13 -6.22 -13.45
C ARG A 122 -9.80 -7.33 -12.47
N ASP A 123 -8.87 -8.21 -12.80
CA ASP A 123 -8.42 -9.27 -11.91
C ASP A 123 -7.64 -8.72 -10.71
N ALA A 124 -6.79 -7.71 -10.93
CA ALA A 124 -6.15 -6.98 -9.84
C ALA A 124 -7.18 -6.34 -8.90
N ALA A 125 -8.23 -5.73 -9.45
CA ALA A 125 -9.32 -5.17 -8.63
C ALA A 125 -10.04 -6.25 -7.81
N LYS A 126 -10.30 -7.43 -8.38
CA LYS A 126 -10.89 -8.56 -7.64
C LYS A 126 -9.98 -9.02 -6.50
N GLN A 127 -8.69 -9.21 -6.75
CA GLN A 127 -7.72 -9.62 -5.74
C GLN A 127 -7.66 -8.62 -4.58
N ARG A 128 -7.67 -7.32 -4.86
CA ARG A 128 -7.69 -6.28 -3.82
C ARG A 128 -8.97 -6.27 -2.99
N ASN A 129 -10.12 -6.51 -3.60
CA ASN A 129 -11.37 -6.67 -2.87
C ASN A 129 -11.38 -7.96 -2.01
N ASP A 130 -10.71 -9.02 -2.47
CA ASP A 130 -10.53 -10.23 -1.68
C ASP A 130 -9.64 -9.99 -0.44
N LEU A 131 -8.56 -9.18 -0.56
CA LEU A 131 -7.76 -8.76 0.59
C LEU A 131 -8.62 -8.03 1.64
N VAL A 132 -9.52 -7.14 1.20
CA VAL A 132 -10.45 -6.44 2.11
C VAL A 132 -11.37 -7.42 2.83
N ARG A 133 -11.90 -8.42 2.12
CA ARG A 133 -12.74 -9.46 2.70
C ARG A 133 -11.97 -10.26 3.74
N ARG A 134 -10.80 -10.78 3.38
CA ARG A 134 -9.92 -11.57 4.26
C ARG A 134 -9.48 -10.78 5.49
N LEU A 135 -9.19 -9.48 5.36
CA LEU A 135 -8.90 -8.63 6.51
C LEU A 135 -10.05 -8.55 7.51
N GLY A 136 -11.29 -8.59 7.04
CA GLY A 136 -12.47 -8.63 7.90
C GLY A 136 -12.65 -9.96 8.65
N GLU A 137 -11.89 -10.99 8.28
CA GLU A 137 -11.90 -12.33 8.89
C GLU A 137 -10.73 -12.55 9.87
N ILE A 138 -9.76 -11.63 9.91
CA ILE A 138 -8.59 -11.70 10.79
C ILE A 138 -8.87 -10.93 12.09
N GLU A 139 -8.67 -11.60 13.23
CA GLU A 139 -8.67 -10.92 14.53
C GLU A 139 -7.38 -10.12 14.70
N VAL A 140 -7.53 -8.86 15.10
CA VAL A 140 -6.41 -7.90 15.26
C VAL A 140 -6.53 -7.07 16.55
N ASP A 141 -7.50 -7.39 17.41
CA ASP A 141 -7.87 -6.58 18.57
C ASP A 141 -6.79 -6.50 19.65
N LYS A 142 -5.77 -7.36 19.60
CA LYS A 142 -4.60 -7.33 20.48
C LYS A 142 -3.46 -6.49 19.90
N LEU A 143 -3.52 -6.12 18.63
CA LEU A 143 -2.48 -5.31 17.99
C LEU A 143 -2.63 -3.82 18.35
N PRO A 144 -1.51 -3.09 18.57
CA PRO A 144 -1.57 -1.66 18.78
C PRO A 144 -2.12 -0.94 17.54
N GLU A 145 -2.95 0.09 17.76
CA GLU A 145 -3.54 0.92 16.70
C GLU A 145 -4.31 0.13 15.62
N HIS A 146 -4.77 -1.08 15.94
CA HIS A 146 -5.38 -2.00 14.98
C HIS A 146 -6.57 -1.42 14.19
N GLN A 147 -7.42 -0.60 14.83
CA GLN A 147 -8.55 0.03 14.15
C GLN A 147 -8.09 1.01 13.05
N ARG A 148 -7.02 1.76 13.32
CA ARG A 148 -6.44 2.71 12.38
C ARG A 148 -5.72 1.98 11.25
N LEU A 149 -4.95 0.94 11.58
CA LEU A 149 -4.26 0.10 10.60
C LEU A 149 -5.25 -0.58 9.64
N THR A 150 -6.25 -1.28 10.16
CA THR A 150 -7.26 -1.98 9.35
C THR A 150 -8.10 -1.02 8.51
N SER A 151 -8.43 0.16 9.04
CA SER A 151 -9.11 1.21 8.27
C SER A 151 -8.25 1.74 7.12
N ALA A 152 -6.96 1.98 7.37
CA ALA A 152 -6.02 2.45 6.36
C ALA A 152 -5.79 1.40 5.26
N LEU A 153 -5.60 0.12 5.62
CA LEU A 153 -5.50 -0.99 4.67
C LEU A 153 -6.77 -1.16 3.83
N THR A 154 -7.94 -1.15 4.47
CA THR A 154 -9.23 -1.23 3.76
C THR A 154 -9.37 -0.11 2.75
N LYS A 155 -9.04 1.13 3.15
CA LYS A 155 -9.08 2.29 2.25
C LYS A 155 -8.07 2.17 1.12
N ALA A 156 -6.84 1.74 1.40
CA ALA A 156 -5.79 1.54 0.42
C ALA A 156 -6.21 0.54 -0.67
N TRP A 157 -6.75 -0.62 -0.28
CA TRP A 157 -7.15 -1.66 -1.21
C TRP A 157 -8.42 -1.32 -1.99
N LYS A 158 -9.44 -0.74 -1.35
CA LYS A 158 -10.65 -0.28 -2.06
C LYS A 158 -10.32 0.80 -3.08
N ALA A 159 -9.52 1.80 -2.72
CA ALA A 159 -9.12 2.85 -3.65
C ALA A 159 -8.23 2.32 -4.78
N SER A 160 -7.35 1.34 -4.48
CA SER A 160 -6.55 0.67 -5.50
C SER A 160 -7.42 -0.15 -6.46
N ALA A 161 -8.41 -0.88 -5.95
CA ALA A 161 -9.36 -1.64 -6.77
C ALA A 161 -10.24 -0.74 -7.63
N GLU A 162 -10.63 0.44 -7.12
CA GLU A 162 -11.28 1.45 -7.94
C GLU A 162 -10.35 1.92 -9.05
N ALA A 163 -9.10 2.30 -8.73
CA ALA A 163 -8.14 2.75 -9.74
C ALA A 163 -7.96 1.73 -10.86
N ASP A 164 -7.78 0.45 -10.50
CA ASP A 164 -7.61 -0.64 -11.46
C ASP A 164 -8.84 -0.78 -12.38
N ASN A 165 -10.07 -0.75 -11.82
CA ASN A 165 -11.30 -0.78 -12.62
C ASN A 165 -11.46 0.45 -13.55
N ARG A 166 -11.05 1.64 -13.07
CA ARG A 166 -11.07 2.88 -13.88
C ARG A 166 -10.08 2.77 -15.04
N TYR A 167 -8.88 2.24 -14.80
CA TYR A 167 -7.91 2.01 -15.86
C TYR A 167 -8.36 0.90 -16.83
N ALA A 168 -9.03 -0.15 -16.36
CA ALA A 168 -9.62 -1.17 -17.24
C ALA A 168 -10.67 -0.55 -18.17
N THR A 169 -11.53 0.31 -17.63
CA THR A 169 -12.52 1.05 -18.44
C THR A 169 -11.83 2.02 -19.42
N TRP A 170 -10.71 2.63 -19.01
CA TRP A 170 -9.90 3.46 -19.91
C TRP A 170 -9.25 2.64 -21.03
N ALA A 171 -8.84 1.39 -20.78
CA ALA A 171 -8.39 0.47 -21.82
C ALA A 171 -9.49 0.21 -22.86
N ASP A 172 -10.71 -0.09 -22.40
CA ASP A 172 -11.86 -0.29 -23.30
C ASP A 172 -12.16 0.96 -24.14
N GLN A 173 -12.07 2.15 -23.52
CA GLN A 173 -12.25 3.43 -24.23
C GLN A 173 -11.15 3.69 -25.26
N THR A 174 -9.92 3.32 -24.92
CA THR A 174 -8.74 3.47 -25.78
C THR A 174 -8.87 2.58 -27.04
N LYS A 175 -9.52 1.42 -26.93
CA LYS A 175 -9.82 0.53 -28.07
C LYS A 175 -10.80 1.13 -29.07
N GLY A 176 -11.60 2.12 -28.65
CA GLY A 176 -12.60 2.77 -29.51
C GLY A 176 -12.00 3.61 -30.65
N LYS A 177 -12.85 3.98 -31.62
CA LYS A 177 -12.44 4.87 -32.72
C LYS A 177 -11.92 6.19 -32.16
N ARG A 178 -10.67 6.55 -32.48
CA ARG A 178 -9.95 7.73 -31.98
C ARG A 178 -9.52 7.67 -30.50
N GLY A 179 -9.60 6.51 -29.84
CA GLY A 179 -9.05 6.31 -28.49
C GLY A 179 -7.53 6.40 -28.46
N CYS A 180 -6.90 6.00 -29.57
CA CYS A 180 -5.47 6.17 -29.84
C CYS A 180 -5.23 7.28 -30.86
N ARG A 181 -4.22 8.11 -30.58
CA ARG A 181 -3.71 9.12 -31.50
C ARG A 181 -2.18 9.04 -31.51
N ASP A 182 -1.61 8.81 -32.68
CA ASP A 182 -0.15 8.77 -32.89
C ASP A 182 0.55 7.76 -31.96
N GLY A 183 -0.08 6.59 -31.72
CA GLY A 183 0.43 5.56 -30.81
C GLY A 183 0.22 5.83 -29.32
N GLN A 184 -0.44 6.94 -28.96
CA GLN A 184 -0.69 7.33 -27.59
C GLN A 184 -2.19 7.29 -27.26
N ALA A 185 -2.54 6.71 -26.11
CA ALA A 185 -3.91 6.74 -25.61
C ALA A 185 -4.34 8.16 -25.22
N ARG A 186 -5.57 8.52 -25.58
CA ARG A 186 -6.17 9.78 -25.14
C ARG A 186 -6.49 9.72 -23.66
N SER A 187 -6.25 10.84 -22.98
CA SER A 187 -6.76 11.04 -21.62
C SER A 187 -8.29 11.14 -21.66
N THR A 188 -8.96 10.37 -20.82
CA THR A 188 -10.43 10.38 -20.66
C THR A 188 -10.82 10.69 -19.22
N GLY A 189 -12.12 10.85 -18.96
CA GLY A 189 -12.63 10.95 -17.60
C GLY A 189 -12.28 9.73 -16.72
N GLN A 190 -12.16 8.53 -17.31
CA GLN A 190 -11.78 7.32 -16.59
C GLN A 190 -10.30 7.32 -16.24
N HIS A 191 -9.42 7.75 -17.15
CA HIS A 191 -8.00 7.94 -16.83
C HIS A 191 -7.82 8.94 -15.67
N ALA A 192 -8.52 10.07 -15.70
CA ALA A 192 -8.47 11.05 -14.61
C ALA A 192 -9.04 10.51 -13.29
N ALA A 193 -10.12 9.71 -13.34
CA ALA A 193 -10.69 9.07 -12.16
C ALA A 193 -9.75 8.00 -11.57
N GLY A 194 -9.09 7.20 -12.42
CA GLY A 194 -8.08 6.23 -12.00
C GLY A 194 -6.91 6.89 -11.31
N ASN A 195 -6.40 8.01 -11.86
CA ASN A 195 -5.32 8.78 -11.22
C ASN A 195 -5.73 9.33 -9.84
N ARG A 196 -6.97 9.81 -9.68
CA ARG A 196 -7.47 10.27 -8.38
C ARG A 196 -7.55 9.13 -7.36
N ALA A 197 -8.18 8.02 -7.73
CA ALA A 197 -8.28 6.84 -6.87
C ALA A 197 -6.90 6.27 -6.50
N SER A 198 -5.95 6.26 -7.45
CA SER A 198 -4.56 5.86 -7.19
C SER A 198 -3.85 6.80 -6.21
N GLY A 199 -4.15 8.10 -6.25
CA GLY A 199 -3.65 9.08 -5.28
C GLY A 199 -4.21 8.85 -3.87
N GLU A 200 -5.52 8.56 -3.77
CA GLU A 200 -6.17 8.20 -2.50
C GLU A 200 -5.61 6.91 -1.91
N ALA A 201 -5.39 5.90 -2.76
CA ALA A 201 -4.73 4.66 -2.38
C ALA A 201 -3.33 4.92 -1.84
N THR A 202 -2.52 5.73 -2.53
CA THR A 202 -1.17 6.08 -2.09
C THR A 202 -1.18 6.77 -0.72
N LYS A 203 -2.12 7.71 -0.50
CA LYS A 203 -2.27 8.37 0.80
C LYS A 203 -2.58 7.36 1.91
N ALA A 204 -3.49 6.42 1.66
CA ALA A 204 -3.86 5.40 2.65
C ALA A 204 -2.72 4.40 2.91
N LYS A 205 -1.95 4.01 1.89
CA LYS A 205 -0.77 3.14 2.04
C LYS A 205 0.34 3.81 2.85
N ASN A 206 0.54 5.11 2.65
CA ASN A 206 1.47 5.90 3.45
C ASN A 206 1.04 6.02 4.92
N GLU A 207 -0.25 5.88 5.21
CA GLU A 207 -0.75 5.81 6.59
C GLU A 207 -0.62 4.39 7.17
N ALA A 208 -0.90 3.36 6.39
CA ALA A 208 -0.87 1.96 6.84
C ALA A 208 0.56 1.44 7.08
N ALA A 209 1.52 1.74 6.20
CA ALA A 209 2.88 1.22 6.27
C ALA A 209 3.59 1.50 7.63
N PRO A 210 3.64 2.73 8.15
CA PRO A 210 4.29 2.97 9.43
C PRO A 210 3.58 2.28 10.61
N LEU A 211 2.25 2.12 10.55
CA LEU A 211 1.49 1.40 11.59
C LEU A 211 1.84 -0.09 11.58
N TRP A 212 1.87 -0.70 10.40
CA TRP A 212 2.30 -2.09 10.25
C TRP A 212 3.75 -2.28 10.66
N ASN A 213 4.67 -1.46 10.17
CA ASN A 213 6.10 -1.65 10.41
C ASN A 213 6.47 -1.52 11.90
N SER A 214 5.72 -0.73 12.68
CA SER A 214 5.88 -0.71 14.14
C SER A 214 5.58 -2.07 14.77
N ILE A 215 4.50 -2.74 14.34
CA ILE A 215 4.11 -4.09 14.80
C ILE A 215 5.10 -5.14 14.29
N ALA A 216 5.48 -5.04 13.01
CA ALA A 216 6.41 -5.97 12.40
C ALA A 216 7.78 -5.93 13.09
N GLY A 217 8.27 -4.74 13.45
CA GLY A 217 9.51 -4.57 14.20
C GLY A 217 9.46 -5.20 15.59
N GLU A 218 8.34 -5.08 16.31
CA GLU A 218 8.13 -5.69 17.63
C GLU A 218 8.18 -7.22 17.58
N TYR A 219 7.64 -7.82 16.52
CA TYR A 219 7.52 -9.27 16.38
C TYR A 219 8.55 -9.93 15.44
N GLY A 220 9.47 -9.16 14.86
CA GLY A 220 10.46 -9.64 13.89
C GLY A 220 9.86 -10.14 12.58
N LEU A 221 8.76 -9.53 12.13
CA LEU A 221 8.04 -9.85 10.89
C LEU A 221 8.52 -9.00 9.71
N THR A 222 8.00 -9.30 8.52
CA THR A 222 8.37 -8.57 7.30
C THR A 222 7.79 -7.16 7.33
N GLU A 223 8.65 -6.14 7.24
CA GLU A 223 8.20 -4.77 6.99
C GLU A 223 7.76 -4.57 5.54
N HIS A 224 6.71 -3.80 5.33
CA HIS A 224 6.18 -3.48 4.01
C HIS A 224 6.24 -1.98 3.74
N THR A 225 6.82 -1.61 2.62
CA THR A 225 6.77 -0.22 2.12
C THR A 225 5.36 0.12 1.62
N PRO A 226 5.00 1.41 1.49
CA PRO A 226 3.69 1.80 0.96
C PRO A 226 3.39 1.23 -0.43
N THR A 227 4.39 0.93 -1.25
CA THR A 227 4.19 0.35 -2.59
C THR A 227 3.91 -1.16 -2.55
N GLN A 228 4.22 -1.80 -1.42
CA GLN A 228 4.00 -3.21 -1.16
C GLN A 228 2.64 -3.51 -0.51
N LEU A 229 1.95 -2.47 -0.05
CA LEU A 229 0.59 -2.54 0.50
C LEU A 229 -0.48 -2.42 -0.58
#